data_AF-A0A382I5G0-F1
#
_entry.id   AF-A0A382I5G0-F1
#
_cell.length_a   1.000
_cell.length_b   1.000
_cell.length_c   1.000
_cell.angle_alpha   90.00
_cell.angle_beta   90.00
_cell.angle_gamma   90.00
#
_symmetry.space_group_name_H-M   'P 1'
#
loop_
_entity.id
_entity.type
_entity.pdbx_description
1 polymer ?
#
loop_
_entity_poly.entity_id
_entity_poly.type
_entity_poly.pdbx_seq_one_letter_code
_entity_poly.pdbx_strand_id
1 'polypeptide(L)'
;MKRFTLIPLMVISCLTPAIGSEAGAIFLLISPGARAGGMGEANVAVADDAYASYWNPAGLGFLEGSELAMMHVNWLPNLADDLYYDFFAFRSRVPNLGTFGGHLI
;
A
#
# COMPACT_ATOMS: atom_id res chain seq x y z
N MET A 1 -33.13 8.61 32.00
CA MET A 1 -32.22 7.60 32.59
C MET A 1 -31.23 6.97 31.60
N LYS A 2 -31.44 7.01 30.27
CA LYS A 2 -30.52 6.40 29.27
C LYS A 2 -29.29 7.23 28.88
N ARG A 3 -29.25 8.54 29.20
CA ARG A 3 -28.14 9.45 28.82
C ARG A 3 -26.93 9.33 29.76
N PHE A 4 -27.15 8.94 31.02
CA PHE A 4 -26.08 8.80 32.02
C PHE A 4 -25.30 7.48 31.91
N THR A 5 -25.84 6.46 31.23
CA THR A 5 -25.15 5.19 30.96
C THR A 5 -24.24 5.26 29.72
N LEU A 6 -24.45 6.20 28.81
CA LEU A 6 -23.66 6.33 27.58
C LEU A 6 -22.27 6.95 27.83
N ILE A 7 -22.17 7.85 28.81
CA ILE A 7 -20.92 8.54 29.18
C ILE A 7 -19.87 7.56 29.74
N PRO A 8 -20.17 6.70 30.74
CA PRO A 8 -19.19 5.74 31.24
C PRO A 8 -18.83 4.67 30.20
N LEU A 9 -19.77 4.29 29.32
CA LEU A 9 -19.50 3.33 28.23
C LEU A 9 -18.52 3.90 27.19
N MET A 10 -18.67 5.18 26.84
CA MET A 10 -17.75 5.90 25.93
C MET A 10 -16.36 6.11 26.53
N VAL A 11 -16.28 6.33 27.85
CA VAL A 11 -15.00 6.45 28.56
C VAL A 11 -14.28 5.10 28.62
N ILE A 12 -14.99 3.99 28.83
CA ILE A 12 -14.42 2.62 28.81
C ILE A 12 -13.86 2.27 27.43
N SER A 13 -14.51 2.65 26.33
CA SER A 13 -13.97 2.44 24.97
C SER A 13 -12.71 3.26 24.66
N CYS A 14 -12.44 4.31 25.43
CA CYS A 14 -11.26 5.16 25.27
C CYS A 14 -10.07 4.71 26.15
N LEU A 15 -10.33 3.82 27.13
CA LEU A 15 -9.35 3.33 28.10
C LEU A 15 -8.74 1.98 27.73
N THR A 16 -9.23 1.31 26.67
CA THR A 16 -8.49 0.21 26.09
C THR A 16 -7.19 0.80 25.54
N PRO A 17 -5.99 0.33 25.96
CA PRO A 17 -4.80 0.66 25.23
C PRO A 17 -5.08 0.27 23.78
N ALA A 18 -4.86 1.19 22.85
CA ALA A 18 -4.69 0.82 21.46
C ALA A 18 -3.42 -0.05 21.43
N ILE A 19 -3.57 -1.34 21.80
CA ILE A 19 -2.62 -2.38 21.49
C ILE A 19 -2.42 -2.22 20.00
N GLY A 20 -1.19 -1.86 19.63
CA GLY A 20 -0.87 -1.14 18.42
C GLY A 20 -1.66 -1.62 17.22
N SER A 21 -2.07 -0.67 16.39
CA SER A 21 -2.47 -0.93 15.02
C SER A 21 -1.25 -1.48 14.25
N GLU A 22 -0.80 -2.67 14.61
CA GLU A 22 0.22 -3.42 13.90
C GLU A 22 -0.40 -3.89 12.59
N ALA A 23 0.35 -3.75 11.50
CA ALA A 23 -0.08 -4.28 10.23
C ALA A 23 -0.28 -5.80 10.37
N GLY A 24 -1.51 -6.28 10.19
CA GLY A 24 -1.81 -7.72 10.21
C GLY A 24 -1.06 -8.49 9.10
N ALA A 25 -0.58 -7.77 8.09
CA ALA A 25 0.31 -8.23 7.04
C ALA A 25 1.51 -7.27 6.96
N ILE A 26 2.60 -7.58 7.65
CA ILE A 26 3.79 -6.73 7.77
C ILE A 26 4.42 -6.41 6.42
N PHE A 27 4.34 -7.33 5.45
CA PHE A 27 4.88 -7.14 4.10
C PHE A 27 4.24 -5.97 3.34
N LEU A 28 3.05 -5.51 3.74
CA LEU A 28 2.44 -4.29 3.18
C LEU A 28 3.21 -3.02 3.54
N LEU A 29 4.06 -3.06 4.57
CA LEU A 29 4.92 -1.94 4.95
C LEU A 29 6.24 -1.91 4.14
N ILE A 30 6.49 -2.93 3.31
CA ILE A 30 7.67 -2.98 2.45
C ILE A 30 7.32 -2.27 1.15
N SER A 31 7.92 -1.11 0.94
CA SER A 31 7.68 -0.26 -0.23
C SER A 31 8.25 -0.89 -1.52
N PRO A 32 7.43 -1.10 -2.56
CA PRO A 32 7.89 -1.59 -3.85
C PRO A 32 8.37 -0.45 -4.77
N GLY A 33 9.33 -0.80 -5.61
CA GLY A 33 9.88 0.05 -6.68
C GLY A 33 11.20 0.70 -6.29
N ALA A 34 12.24 0.45 -7.10
CA ALA A 34 13.56 1.05 -6.89
C ALA A 34 13.52 2.59 -6.99
N ARG A 35 12.69 3.15 -7.88
CA ARG A 35 12.46 4.60 -8.01
C ARG A 35 11.88 5.18 -6.72
N ALA A 36 10.84 4.54 -6.18
CA ALA A 36 10.22 4.96 -4.94
C ALA A 36 11.22 4.90 -3.76
N GLY A 37 11.98 3.82 -3.65
CA GLY A 37 13.06 3.69 -2.66
C GLY A 37 14.12 4.77 -2.79
N GLY A 38 14.58 5.07 -4.00
CA GLY A 38 15.55 6.15 -4.27
C GLY A 38 15.04 7.56 -3.94
N MET A 39 13.72 7.76 -3.95
CA MET A 39 13.06 9.01 -3.56
C MET A 39 12.66 9.05 -2.08
N GLY A 40 13.09 8.08 -1.27
CA GLY A 40 12.70 8.01 0.14
C GLY A 40 11.21 7.76 0.33
N GLU A 41 10.63 6.87 -0.48
CA GLU A 41 9.22 6.42 -0.40
C GLU A 41 8.20 7.53 -0.72
N ALA A 42 8.63 8.62 -1.36
CA ALA A 42 7.78 9.76 -1.73
C ALA A 42 6.91 9.54 -3.00
N ASN A 43 6.67 8.30 -3.40
CA ASN A 43 6.06 7.97 -4.70
C ASN A 43 4.54 8.22 -4.76
N VAL A 44 3.89 8.48 -3.62
CA VAL A 44 2.46 8.84 -3.54
C VAL A 44 2.12 10.07 -4.40
N ALA A 45 3.06 11.04 -4.47
CA ALA A 45 2.90 12.25 -5.26
C ALA A 45 3.23 12.07 -6.75
N VAL A 46 3.91 10.97 -7.12
CA VAL A 46 4.42 10.69 -8.47
C VAL A 46 3.92 9.32 -8.93
N ALA A 47 2.62 9.07 -8.76
CA ALA A 47 1.97 7.82 -9.15
C ALA A 47 1.68 7.78 -10.66
N ASP A 48 2.73 7.82 -11.46
CA ASP A 48 2.72 7.99 -12.91
C ASP A 48 2.99 6.70 -13.72
N ASP A 49 3.04 5.55 -13.06
CA ASP A 49 3.38 4.26 -13.65
C ASP A 49 2.55 3.08 -13.08
N ALA A 50 2.91 1.84 -13.43
CA ALA A 50 2.21 0.65 -12.96
C ALA A 50 2.25 0.46 -11.41
N TYR A 51 3.23 1.05 -10.71
CA TYR A 51 3.29 1.01 -9.24
C TYR A 51 2.22 1.89 -8.57
N ALA A 52 1.50 2.72 -9.33
CA ALA A 52 0.40 3.54 -8.82
C ALA A 52 -0.65 2.72 -8.06
N SER A 53 -0.89 1.46 -8.46
CA SER A 53 -1.85 0.59 -7.76
C SER A 53 -1.49 0.32 -6.30
N TYR A 54 -0.21 0.40 -5.91
CA TYR A 54 0.24 0.30 -4.51
C TYR A 54 0.34 1.68 -3.86
N TRP A 55 0.95 2.66 -4.53
CA TRP A 55 1.25 3.97 -3.93
C TRP A 55 0.05 4.92 -3.86
N ASN A 56 -0.71 5.03 -4.94
CA ASN A 56 -1.87 5.91 -5.05
C ASN A 56 -2.76 5.48 -6.25
N PRO A 57 -3.76 4.63 -6.03
CA PRO A 57 -4.64 4.14 -7.10
C PRO A 57 -5.39 5.24 -7.84
N ALA A 58 -5.61 6.41 -7.24
CA ALA A 58 -6.25 7.54 -7.92
C ALA A 58 -5.39 8.08 -9.08
N GLY A 59 -4.07 7.88 -9.02
CA GLY A 59 -3.13 8.23 -10.09
C GLY A 59 -3.43 7.49 -11.41
N LEU A 60 -3.95 6.26 -11.34
CA LEU A 60 -4.29 5.46 -12.53
C LEU A 60 -5.24 6.23 -13.48
N GLY A 61 -6.15 7.05 -12.94
CA GLY A 61 -7.11 7.82 -13.72
C GLY A 61 -6.49 8.79 -14.73
N PHE A 62 -5.21 9.15 -14.56
CA PHE A 62 -4.48 10.06 -15.44
C PHE A 62 -3.53 9.34 -16.41
N LEU A 63 -3.36 8.03 -16.26
CA LEU A 63 -2.39 7.26 -17.05
C LEU A 63 -3.01 6.77 -18.35
N GLU A 64 -2.21 6.75 -19.41
CA GLU A 64 -2.60 6.30 -20.75
C GLU A 64 -1.73 5.11 -21.20
N GLY A 65 -2.28 4.26 -22.07
CA GLY A 65 -1.59 3.06 -22.56
C GLY A 65 -1.56 1.90 -21.55
N SER A 66 -0.64 0.95 -21.78
CA SER A 66 -0.47 -0.25 -20.95
C SER A 66 0.97 -0.40 -20.50
N GLU A 67 1.17 -0.82 -19.26
CA GLU A 67 2.49 -0.94 -18.64
C GLU A 67 2.52 -2.11 -17.65
N LEU A 68 3.67 -2.75 -17.56
CA LEU A 68 3.98 -3.83 -16.62
C LEU A 68 5.21 -3.42 -15.80
N ALA A 69 5.19 -3.73 -14.51
CA ALA A 69 6.32 -3.51 -13.61
C ALA A 69 6.57 -4.76 -12.76
N MET A 70 7.85 -5.04 -12.51
CA MET A 70 8.30 -6.17 -11.70
C MET A 70 9.46 -5.73 -10.81
N MET A 71 9.50 -6.24 -9.59
CA MET A 71 10.61 -6.05 -8.65
C MET A 71 10.87 -7.36 -7.92
N HIS A 72 12.13 -7.65 -7.68
CA HIS A 72 12.61 -8.70 -6.78
C HIS A 72 13.71 -8.12 -5.90
N VAL A 73 13.66 -8.39 -4.59
CA VAL A 73 14.72 -8.02 -3.66
C VAL A 73 14.87 -9.06 -2.57
N ASN A 74 16.12 -9.40 -2.22
CA ASN A 74 16.43 -10.16 -1.02
C ASN A 74 16.21 -9.25 0.19
N TRP A 75 15.19 -9.56 1.00
CA TRP A 75 14.79 -8.73 2.12
C TRP A 75 15.45 -9.24 3.41
N LEU A 76 16.22 -8.37 4.08
CA LEU A 76 16.99 -8.71 5.29
C LEU A 76 17.92 -9.92 5.11
N PRO A 77 18.90 -9.87 4.18
CA PRO A 77 19.78 -11.00 3.88
C PRO A 77 20.66 -11.44 5.06
N ASN A 78 20.82 -10.59 6.08
CA ASN A 78 21.55 -10.95 7.30
C ASN A 78 20.68 -11.66 8.35
N LEU A 79 19.36 -11.76 8.12
CA LEU A 79 18.42 -12.44 8.99
C LEU A 79 18.14 -13.85 8.49
N ALA A 80 17.85 -13.99 7.19
CA ALA A 80 17.59 -15.26 6.53
C ALA A 80 17.90 -15.16 5.03
N ASP A 81 18.43 -16.24 4.44
CA ASP A 81 18.86 -16.29 3.03
C ASP A 81 17.68 -16.50 2.06
N ASP A 82 16.54 -16.98 2.56
CA ASP A 82 15.33 -17.30 1.81
C ASP A 82 14.23 -16.23 1.94
N LEU A 83 14.55 -15.10 2.54
CA LEU A 83 13.61 -13.99 2.72
C LEU A 83 13.73 -13.03 1.54
N TYR A 84 12.70 -12.99 0.71
CA TYR A 84 12.63 -12.13 -0.46
C TYR A 84 11.27 -11.44 -0.56
N TYR A 85 11.24 -10.34 -1.30
CA TYR A 85 10.04 -9.56 -1.58
C TYR A 85 9.90 -9.37 -3.09
N ASP A 86 8.83 -9.93 -3.64
CA ASP A 86 8.47 -9.84 -5.04
C ASP A 86 7.27 -8.94 -5.22
N PHE A 87 7.29 -8.13 -6.27
CA PHE A 87 6.18 -7.26 -6.60
C PHE A 87 5.95 -7.29 -8.10
N PHE A 88 4.72 -7.56 -8.51
CA PHE A 88 4.27 -7.46 -9.90
C PHE A 88 3.12 -6.46 -9.98
N ALA A 89 3.15 -5.56 -10.95
CA ALA A 89 2.02 -4.69 -11.23
C ALA A 89 1.77 -4.51 -12.72
N PHE A 90 0.52 -4.21 -13.03
CA PHE A 90 0.10 -3.85 -14.38
C PHE A 90 -0.86 -2.67 -14.36
N ARG A 91 -0.90 -1.95 -15.47
CA ARG A 91 -1.99 -1.03 -15.80
C ARG A 91 -2.33 -1.14 -17.28
N SER A 92 -3.59 -0.90 -17.62
CA SER A 92 -4.05 -0.84 -19.00
C SER A 92 -5.20 0.15 -19.13
N ARG A 93 -5.06 1.07 -20.08
CA ARG A 93 -6.15 1.96 -20.49
C ARG A 93 -7.18 1.17 -21.29
N VAL A 94 -8.45 1.32 -20.91
CA VAL A 94 -9.58 0.88 -21.71
C VAL A 94 -10.28 2.12 -22.28
N PRO A 95 -10.49 2.18 -23.61
CA PRO A 95 -11.21 3.28 -24.23
C PRO A 95 -12.57 3.52 -23.55
N ASN A 96 -12.90 4.78 -23.28
CA ASN A 96 -14.14 5.24 -22.62
C ASN A 96 -14.35 4.84 -21.15
N LEU A 97 -13.55 3.93 -20.58
CA LEU A 97 -13.70 3.48 -19.17
C LEU A 97 -12.60 3.99 -18.24
N GLY A 98 -11.49 4.48 -18.79
CA GLY A 98 -10.33 4.89 -17.99
C GLY A 98 -9.31 3.76 -17.87
N THR A 99 -8.42 3.88 -16.88
CA THR A 99 -7.29 2.95 -16.71
C THR A 99 -7.55 2.02 -15.54
N PHE A 100 -7.45 0.73 -15.83
CA PHE A 100 -7.44 -0.31 -14.81
C PHE A 100 -6.00 -0.63 -14.45
N GLY A 101 -5.76 -1.00 -13.20
CA GLY A 101 -4.46 -1.44 -12.75
C GLY A 101 -4.56 -2.23 -11.46
N GLY A 102 -3.52 -3.01 -11.17
CA GLY A 102 -3.47 -3.87 -10.01
C GLY A 102 -2.06 -4.42 -9.81
N HIS A 103 -1.85 -5.00 -8.64
CA HIS A 103 -0.57 -5.61 -8.27
C HIS A 103 -0.75 -6.90 -7.49
N LEU A 104 0.33 -7.67 -7.41
CA LEU A 104 0.51 -8.87 -6.61
C LEU A 104 1.80 -8.70 -5.80
N ILE A 105 1.72 -8.97 -4.49
CA ILE A 105 2.83 -8.91 -3.52
C ILE A 105 2.76 -10.13 -2.60
#